data_AF-A0A977PW45-F1
#
_entry.id   AF-A0A977PW45-F1
#
_cell.length_a   1.000
_cell.length_b   1.000
_cell.length_c   1.000
_cell.angle_alpha   90.00
_cell.angle_beta   90.00
_cell.angle_gamma   90.00
#
_symmetry.space_group_name_H-M   'P 1'
#
loop_
_entity.id
_entity.type
_entity.pdbx_description
1 polymer ?
#
loop_
_entity_poly.entity_id
_entity_poly.type
_entity_poly.pdbx_seq_one_letter_code
_entity_poly.pdbx_strand_id
1 'polypeptide(L)'
;MRLPWWTIVLMDRASRFIWHLKCGRKEQKLFLEAMMTVAELFERSAESLQLFTDGEKRYSQLLFNICHEVLRTGKRGRPTKVLPKGLVVRLKNKSSKRRDSEGKLKKVETSKPEHPETTEKPEEKDVHANHVEAFNSAIRRYLGLAEKS
;
A
#
# COMPACT_ATOMS: atom_id res chain seq x y z
N MET A 1 -12.66 -5.32 -24.55
CA MET A 1 -12.83 -4.47 -23.34
C MET A 1 -11.54 -3.68 -23.11
N ARG A 2 -11.56 -2.34 -23.18
CA ARG A 2 -10.41 -1.52 -22.76
C ARG A 2 -10.32 -1.60 -21.24
N LEU A 3 -9.23 -2.16 -20.70
CA LEU A 3 -8.96 -2.07 -19.26
C LEU A 3 -8.79 -0.58 -18.89
N PRO A 4 -9.38 -0.12 -17.78
CA PRO A 4 -9.24 1.27 -17.38
C PRO A 4 -7.77 1.61 -17.13
N TRP A 5 -7.33 2.75 -17.66
CA TRP A 5 -6.06 3.36 -17.32
C TRP A 5 -6.05 3.76 -15.85
N TRP A 6 -4.96 3.47 -15.16
CA TRP A 6 -4.77 3.67 -13.72
C TRP A 6 -3.51 4.48 -13.46
N THR A 7 -3.56 5.29 -12.40
CA THR A 7 -2.43 6.07 -11.91
C THR A 7 -2.12 5.65 -10.48
N ILE A 8 -0.87 5.23 -10.25
CA ILE A 8 -0.32 4.98 -8.91
C ILE A 8 0.55 6.16 -8.53
N VAL A 9 0.32 6.69 -7.32
CA VAL A 9 1.12 7.74 -6.71
C VAL A 9 1.56 7.26 -5.34
N LEU A 10 2.86 7.14 -5.12
CA LEU A 10 3.46 6.94 -3.81
C LEU A 10 4.10 8.27 -3.41
N MET A 11 3.61 8.84 -2.31
CA MET A 11 4.06 10.13 -1.81
C MET A 11 4.32 10.00 -0.31
N ASP A 12 5.46 10.53 0.13
CA ASP A 12 5.70 10.73 1.55
C ASP A 12 4.78 11.81 2.10
N ARG A 13 4.10 11.52 3.20
CA ARG A 13 3.05 12.39 3.75
C ARG A 13 3.61 13.69 4.31
N ALA A 14 4.76 13.62 4.98
CA ALA A 14 5.34 14.76 5.70
C ALA A 14 5.98 15.75 4.74
N SER A 15 6.86 15.27 3.87
CA SER A 15 7.62 16.10 2.91
C SER A 15 6.88 16.39 1.61
N ARG A 16 5.83 15.61 1.29
CA ARG A 16 5.16 15.61 -0.03
C ARG A 16 6.05 15.20 -1.19
N PHE A 17 7.19 14.60 -0.91
CA PHE A 17 8.05 14.04 -1.92
C PHE A 17 7.36 12.86 -2.62
N ILE A 18 7.39 12.84 -3.94
CA ILE A 18 6.80 11.77 -4.75
C ILE A 18 7.90 10.74 -5.01
N TRP A 19 7.74 9.56 -4.44
CA TRP A 19 8.66 8.44 -4.65
C TRP A 19 8.34 7.65 -5.91
N HIS A 20 7.06 7.61 -6.31
CA HIS A 20 6.63 6.89 -7.50
C HIS A 20 5.41 7.56 -8.10
N LEU A 21 5.42 7.81 -9.41
CA LEU A 21 4.27 8.27 -10.18
C LEU A 21 4.27 7.53 -11.51
N LYS A 22 3.28 6.65 -11.72
CA LYS A 22 3.17 5.91 -12.97
C LYS A 22 1.72 5.77 -13.40
N CYS A 23 1.50 5.94 -14.71
CA CYS A 23 0.25 5.62 -15.39
C CYS A 23 0.41 4.32 -16.17
N GLY A 24 -0.62 3.49 -16.20
CA GLY A 24 -0.62 2.26 -16.98
C GLY A 24 -1.94 1.52 -16.90
N ARG A 25 -2.02 0.37 -17.57
CA ARG A 25 -3.15 -0.54 -17.40
C ARG A 25 -3.16 -1.09 -15.98
N LYS A 26 -4.35 -1.43 -15.46
CA LYS A 26 -4.56 -2.02 -14.13
C LYS A 26 -4.05 -3.48 -14.00
N GLU A 27 -2.87 -3.76 -14.55
CA GLU A 27 -2.22 -5.07 -14.62
C GLU A 27 -1.16 -5.21 -13.54
N GLN A 28 -0.80 -6.46 -13.20
CA GLN A 28 0.11 -6.77 -12.11
C GLN A 28 1.45 -6.04 -12.19
N LYS A 29 2.00 -5.85 -13.40
CA LYS A 29 3.26 -5.13 -13.62
C LYS A 29 3.25 -3.72 -13.02
N LEU A 30 2.15 -2.97 -13.20
CA LEU A 30 2.03 -1.60 -12.68
C LEU A 30 2.14 -1.56 -11.15
N PHE A 31 1.52 -2.52 -10.46
CA PHE A 31 1.58 -2.63 -9.00
C PHE A 31 2.93 -3.14 -8.51
N LEU A 32 3.52 -4.09 -9.23
CA LEU A 32 4.81 -4.66 -8.88
C LEU A 32 5.90 -3.59 -8.86
N GLU A 33 5.98 -2.77 -9.90
CA GLU A 33 6.97 -1.69 -9.97
C GLU A 33 6.83 -0.70 -8.81
N ALA A 34 5.60 -0.30 -8.46
CA ALA A 34 5.37 0.57 -7.32
C ALA A 34 5.81 -0.08 -6.00
N MET A 35 5.55 -1.38 -5.80
CA MET A 35 5.96 -2.07 -4.58
C MET A 35 7.45 -2.37 -4.53
N MET A 36 8.12 -2.53 -5.67
CA MET A 36 9.59 -2.56 -5.72
C MET A 36 10.19 -1.24 -5.24
N THR A 37 9.62 -0.09 -5.63
CA THR A 37 10.06 1.21 -5.10
C THR A 37 9.92 1.29 -3.58
N VAL A 38 8.81 0.77 -3.01
CA VAL A 38 8.63 0.73 -1.55
C VAL A 38 9.65 -0.19 -0.88
N ALA A 39 9.91 -1.36 -1.45
CA ALA A 39 10.89 -2.31 -0.94
C ALA A 39 12.30 -1.69 -0.92
N GLU A 40 12.73 -1.08 -2.03
CA GLU A 40 14.02 -0.38 -2.11
C GLU A 40 14.13 0.79 -1.13
N LEU A 41 13.04 1.53 -0.92
CA LEU A 41 13.01 2.62 0.06
C LEU A 41 13.18 2.07 1.48
N PHE A 42 12.47 0.98 1.81
CA PHE A 42 12.56 0.33 3.11
C PHE A 42 13.96 -0.24 3.38
N GLU A 43 14.58 -0.88 2.37
CA GLU A 43 15.95 -1.41 2.48
C GLU A 43 16.99 -0.31 2.72
N ARG A 44 16.75 0.91 2.23
CA ARG A 44 17.67 2.06 2.37
C ARG A 44 17.39 2.92 3.60
N SER A 45 16.22 2.81 4.21
CA SER A 45 15.86 3.61 5.38
C SER A 45 16.39 2.97 6.67
N ALA A 46 17.01 3.78 7.53
CA ALA A 46 17.34 3.37 8.91
C ALA A 46 16.12 3.36 9.85
N GLU A 47 14.94 3.72 9.34
CA GLU A 47 13.70 3.93 10.10
C GLU A 47 12.61 2.92 9.69
N SER A 48 11.55 2.84 10.49
CA SER A 48 10.33 2.10 10.16
C SER A 48 9.56 2.77 9.00
N LEU A 49 9.00 1.98 8.09
CA LEU A 49 8.18 2.45 6.99
C LEU A 49 6.72 2.02 7.18
N GLN A 50 5.80 2.99 7.15
CA GLN A 50 4.36 2.74 7.16
C GLN A 50 3.72 3.05 5.81
N LEU A 51 3.24 2.03 5.11
CA LEU A 51 2.52 2.16 3.85
C LEU A 51 1.01 2.10 4.07
N PHE A 52 0.31 3.19 3.73
CA PHE A 52 -1.15 3.22 3.67
C PHE A 52 -1.61 3.12 2.21
N THR A 53 -2.35 2.06 1.88
CA THR A 53 -2.88 1.83 0.54
C THR A 53 -4.38 2.08 0.50
N ASP A 54 -4.92 2.35 -0.68
CA ASP A 54 -6.37 2.30 -0.89
C ASP A 54 -6.87 0.85 -0.86
N GLY A 55 -8.17 0.63 -1.11
CA GLY A 55 -8.82 -0.67 -0.99
C GLY A 55 -8.35 -1.77 -1.97
N GLU A 56 -7.27 -1.59 -2.71
CA GLU A 56 -6.67 -2.58 -3.60
C GLU A 56 -5.68 -3.49 -2.85
N LYS A 57 -6.04 -4.76 -2.67
CA LYS A 57 -5.25 -5.72 -1.89
C LYS A 57 -3.94 -6.16 -2.57
N ARG A 58 -3.79 -5.92 -3.89
CA ARG A 58 -2.56 -6.33 -4.62
C ARG A 58 -1.30 -5.64 -4.10
N TYR A 59 -1.40 -4.40 -3.63
CA TYR A 59 -0.25 -3.70 -3.06
C TYR A 59 0.37 -4.48 -1.89
N SER A 60 -0.42 -4.78 -0.87
CA SER A 60 0.08 -5.49 0.31
C SER A 60 0.50 -6.92 0.02
N GLN A 61 -0.17 -7.60 -0.93
CA GLN A 61 0.25 -8.94 -1.37
C GLN A 61 1.61 -8.93 -2.06
N LEU A 62 1.84 -7.99 -2.98
CA LEU A 62 3.09 -7.91 -3.72
C LEU A 62 4.25 -7.51 -2.80
N LEU A 63 4.07 -6.47 -1.98
CA LEU A 63 5.10 -6.05 -1.04
C LEU A 63 5.45 -7.16 -0.04
N PHE A 64 4.46 -7.90 0.46
CA PHE A 64 4.71 -9.07 1.30
C PHE A 64 5.50 -10.15 0.56
N ASN A 65 5.16 -10.46 -0.69
CA ASN A 65 5.90 -11.46 -1.46
C ASN A 65 7.35 -11.05 -1.69
N ILE A 66 7.62 -9.75 -1.86
CA ILE A 66 8.97 -9.20 -2.05
C ILE A 66 9.76 -9.26 -0.74
N CYS A 67 9.21 -8.72 0.35
CA CYS A 67 10.00 -8.41 1.54
C CYS A 67 9.86 -9.45 2.67
N HIS A 68 8.92 -10.39 2.62
CA HIS A 68 8.64 -11.24 3.79
C HIS A 68 9.89 -11.95 4.32
N GLU A 69 9.94 -12.05 5.63
CA GLU A 69 10.90 -12.89 6.34
C GLU A 69 10.21 -14.12 6.91
N VAL A 70 11.03 -15.10 7.27
CA VAL A 70 10.57 -16.38 7.81
C VAL A 70 10.90 -16.44 9.29
N LEU A 71 9.87 -16.45 10.14
CA LEU A 71 10.04 -16.58 11.59
C LEU A 71 10.44 -18.00 11.97
N ARG A 72 11.71 -18.17 12.32
CA ARG A 72 12.25 -19.45 12.81
C ARG A 72 12.10 -19.54 14.32
N THR A 73 10.95 -20.06 14.76
CA THR A 73 10.61 -20.19 16.19
C THR A 73 11.07 -21.50 16.84
N GLY A 74 11.75 -22.37 16.09
CA GLY A 74 12.14 -23.72 16.53
C GLY A 74 10.98 -24.73 16.63
N LYS A 75 9.73 -24.30 16.40
CA LYS A 75 8.55 -25.17 16.42
C LYS A 75 8.46 -26.02 15.14
N ARG A 76 7.99 -27.26 15.28
CA ARG A 76 7.76 -28.18 14.14
C ARG A 76 6.60 -27.66 13.28
N GLY A 77 6.79 -27.62 11.95
CA GLY A 77 5.78 -27.18 10.98
C GLY A 77 6.34 -26.20 9.95
N ARG A 78 5.47 -25.71 9.04
CA ARG A 78 5.84 -24.67 8.07
C ARG A 78 6.08 -23.35 8.83
N PRO A 79 7.29 -22.77 8.77
CA PRO A 79 7.56 -21.49 9.43
C PRO A 79 6.63 -20.37 8.93
N THR A 80 6.20 -19.51 9.85
CA THR A 80 5.34 -18.37 9.54
C THR A 80 6.11 -17.32 8.75
N LYS A 81 5.47 -16.77 7.72
CA LYS A 81 5.99 -15.62 6.98
C LYS A 81 5.38 -14.34 7.53
N VAL A 82 6.21 -13.32 7.73
CA VAL A 82 5.78 -12.00 8.24
C VAL A 82 6.47 -10.90 7.43
N LEU A 83 5.93 -9.67 7.47
CA LEU A 83 6.68 -8.50 7.02
C LEU A 83 7.88 -8.27 7.94
N PRO A 84 9.03 -7.78 7.40
CA PRO A 84 10.18 -7.38 8.18
C PRO A 84 9.85 -6.45 9.34
N LYS A 85 10.66 -6.51 10.39
CA LYS A 85 10.61 -5.54 11.49
C LYS A 85 10.61 -4.10 10.96
N GLY A 86 9.66 -3.29 11.41
CA GLY A 86 9.53 -1.89 11.02
C GLY A 86 8.83 -1.65 9.68
N LEU A 87 8.48 -2.69 8.91
CA LEU A 87 7.63 -2.54 7.71
C LEU A 87 6.17 -2.81 8.06
N VAL A 88 5.36 -1.74 8.01
CA VAL A 88 3.93 -1.78 8.31
C VAL A 88 3.13 -1.49 7.05
N VAL A 89 2.13 -2.32 6.76
CA VAL A 89 1.21 -2.09 5.64
C VAL A 89 -0.24 -2.07 6.13
N ARG A 90 -0.96 -1.03 5.74
CA ARG A 90 -2.34 -0.77 6.15
C ARG A 90 -3.23 -0.58 4.93
N LEU A 91 -4.30 -1.36 4.89
CA LEU A 91 -5.35 -1.25 3.87
C LEU A 91 -6.42 -0.28 4.37
N LYS A 92 -6.59 0.86 3.68
CA LYS A 92 -7.68 1.78 3.97
C LYS A 92 -8.95 1.32 3.25
N ASN A 93 -9.92 0.87 4.03
CA ASN A 93 -11.25 0.60 3.50
C ASN A 93 -12.05 1.91 3.42
N LYS A 94 -12.28 2.36 2.18
CA LYS A 94 -13.20 3.48 1.93
C LYS A 94 -14.63 2.99 2.12
N SER A 95 -15.18 3.06 3.34
CA SER A 95 -16.59 2.72 3.50
C SER A 95 -17.28 3.20 4.77
N SER A 96 -18.47 3.76 4.56
CA SER A 96 -19.63 3.64 5.43
C SER A 96 -20.53 2.44 5.07
N LYS A 97 -20.27 1.75 3.94
CA LYS A 97 -21.19 0.76 3.31
C LYS A 97 -20.65 -0.66 3.11
N ARG A 98 -19.33 -0.91 3.18
CA ARG A 98 -18.76 -2.25 2.98
C ARG A 98 -18.91 -3.07 4.25
N ARG A 99 -19.47 -4.26 4.09
CA ARG A 99 -19.70 -5.24 5.14
C ARG A 99 -19.23 -6.62 4.68
N ASP A 100 -18.80 -7.43 5.61
CA ASP A 100 -18.61 -8.87 5.45
C ASP A 100 -19.61 -9.63 6.34
N SER A 101 -19.44 -10.94 6.45
CA SER A 101 -20.25 -11.79 7.32
C SER A 101 -20.16 -11.42 8.80
N GLU A 102 -19.08 -10.73 9.21
CA GLU A 102 -18.84 -10.30 10.59
C GLU A 102 -19.34 -8.86 10.85
N GLY A 103 -19.81 -8.17 9.81
CA GLY A 103 -20.45 -6.88 9.91
C GLY A 103 -19.68 -5.79 9.19
N LYS A 104 -19.58 -4.59 9.80
CA LYS A 104 -18.96 -3.43 9.13
C LYS A 104 -17.44 -3.57 9.16
N LEU A 105 -16.82 -3.49 7.97
CA LEU A 105 -15.37 -3.54 7.86
C LEU A 105 -14.70 -2.40 8.62
N LYS A 106 -13.53 -2.68 9.21
CA LYS A 106 -12.72 -1.67 9.87
C LYS A 106 -12.24 -0.66 8.82
N LYS A 107 -12.19 0.63 9.22
CA LYS A 107 -11.73 1.73 8.36
C LYS A 107 -10.29 1.50 7.87
N VAL A 108 -9.47 0.88 8.71
CA VAL A 108 -8.10 0.49 8.42
C VAL A 108 -7.90 -0.95 8.86
N GLU A 109 -7.27 -1.75 8.01
CA GLU A 109 -7.02 -3.17 8.26
C GLU A 109 -5.54 -3.52 8.11
N THR A 110 -5.07 -4.36 9.01
CA THR A 110 -3.79 -5.07 8.89
C THR A 110 -3.98 -6.25 7.96
N SER A 111 -3.60 -6.09 6.70
CA SER A 111 -3.85 -7.10 5.66
C SER A 111 -2.83 -8.24 5.63
N LYS A 112 -1.68 -8.07 6.30
CA LYS A 112 -0.57 -9.04 6.33
C LYS A 112 -0.01 -9.20 7.74
N PRO A 113 0.51 -10.39 8.10
CA PRO A 113 1.21 -10.61 9.35
C PRO A 113 2.45 -9.73 9.47
N GLU A 114 2.70 -9.21 10.66
CA GLU A 114 3.83 -8.31 10.97
C GLU A 114 4.84 -9.01 11.86
N HIS A 115 6.09 -8.54 11.83
CA HIS A 115 7.09 -9.03 12.76
C HIS A 115 6.65 -8.76 14.21
N PRO A 116 6.86 -9.70 15.16
CA PRO A 116 6.48 -9.52 16.57
C PRO A 116 7.12 -8.30 17.25
N GLU A 117 8.27 -7.86 16.76
CA GLU A 117 8.98 -6.68 17.28
C GLU A 117 8.56 -5.36 16.61
N THR A 118 7.66 -5.39 15.63
CA THR A 118 7.08 -4.18 15.04
C THR A 118 6.07 -3.61 16.05
N THR A 119 6.35 -2.42 16.57
CA THR A 119 5.54 -1.77 17.63
C THR A 119 4.69 -0.62 17.10
N GLU A 120 4.97 -0.19 15.87
CA GLU A 120 4.37 0.94 15.20
C GLU A 120 2.88 0.68 14.96
N LYS A 121 2.04 1.49 15.60
CA LYS A 121 0.59 1.47 15.41
C LYS A 121 0.16 2.67 14.57
N PRO A 122 -0.75 2.47 13.60
CA PRO A 122 -1.24 3.58 12.79
C PRO A 122 -2.09 4.52 13.66
N GLU A 123 -1.82 5.81 13.62
CA GLU A 123 -2.69 6.81 14.22
C GLU A 123 -3.75 7.27 13.22
N GLU A 124 -4.91 7.75 13.71
CA GLU A 124 -6.00 8.15 12.82
C GLU A 124 -5.59 9.29 11.86
N LYS A 125 -4.72 10.20 12.30
CA LYS A 125 -4.18 11.27 11.45
C LYS A 125 -3.43 10.73 10.23
N ASP A 126 -2.80 9.56 10.32
CA ASP A 126 -1.95 9.03 9.26
C ASP A 126 -2.76 8.41 8.11
N VAL A 127 -4.00 8.00 8.39
CA VAL A 127 -4.91 7.31 7.47
C VAL A 127 -5.41 8.20 6.33
N HIS A 128 -5.53 9.51 6.55
CA HIS A 128 -6.19 10.43 5.61
C HIS A 128 -5.19 11.21 4.77
N ALA A 129 -5.01 10.85 3.49
CA ALA A 129 -4.07 11.50 2.58
C ALA A 129 -4.77 12.45 1.57
N ASN A 130 -5.52 13.44 2.07
CA ASN A 130 -6.32 14.36 1.23
C ASN A 130 -5.50 15.03 0.11
N HIS A 131 -4.24 15.35 0.39
CA HIS A 131 -3.33 15.99 -0.57
C HIS A 131 -2.99 15.08 -1.76
N VAL A 132 -2.68 13.81 -1.51
CA VAL A 132 -2.41 12.81 -2.57
C VAL A 132 -3.68 12.54 -3.37
N GLU A 133 -4.82 12.44 -2.69
CA GLU A 133 -6.12 12.23 -3.34
C GLU A 133 -6.47 13.42 -4.28
N ALA A 134 -6.23 14.66 -3.83
CA ALA A 134 -6.43 15.86 -4.65
C ALA A 134 -5.47 15.92 -5.84
N PHE A 135 -4.17 15.63 -5.62
CA PHE A 135 -3.16 15.61 -6.68
C PHE A 135 -3.46 14.55 -7.75
N ASN A 136 -3.77 13.32 -7.34
CA ASN A 136 -4.13 12.24 -8.26
C ASN A 136 -5.42 12.59 -9.05
N SER A 137 -6.38 13.24 -8.41
CA SER A 137 -7.60 13.72 -9.09
C SER A 137 -7.29 14.78 -10.16
N ALA A 138 -6.36 15.70 -9.90
CA ALA A 138 -5.94 16.70 -10.88
C ALA A 138 -5.23 16.06 -12.09
N ILE A 139 -4.30 15.13 -11.84
CA ILE A 139 -3.62 14.39 -12.92
C ILE A 139 -4.63 13.66 -13.81
N ARG A 140 -5.58 12.94 -13.21
CA ARG A 140 -6.59 12.19 -13.97
C ARG A 140 -7.45 13.11 -14.85
N ARG A 141 -7.81 14.30 -14.35
CA ARG A 141 -8.53 15.29 -15.16
C ARG A 141 -7.68 15.79 -16.33
N TYR A 142 -6.41 16.11 -16.10
CA TYR A 142 -5.52 16.58 -17.15
C TYR A 142 -5.31 15.53 -18.25
N LEU A 143 -5.00 14.29 -17.86
CA LEU A 143 -4.79 13.20 -18.81
C LEU A 143 -6.08 12.81 -19.57
N GLY A 144 -7.24 12.87 -18.91
CA GLY A 144 -8.53 12.63 -19.56
C GLY A 144 -8.95 13.74 -20.53
N LEU A 145 -8.40 14.96 -20.40
CA LEU A 145 -8.59 16.04 -21.37
C LEU A 145 -7.67 15.86 -22.59
N ALA A 146 -6.43 15.39 -22.38
CA ALA A 146 -5.47 15.13 -23.46
C ALA A 146 -5.87 13.98 -24.40
N GLU A 147 -6.70 13.03 -23.96
CA GLU A 147 -7.25 11.97 -24.84
C GLU A 147 -8.41 12.45 -25.74
N LYS A 148 -8.92 13.67 -25.54
CA LYS A 148 -10.07 14.22 -26.31
C LYS A 148 -9.68 15.30 -27.32
N SER A 149 -8.41 15.72 -27.32
CA SER A 149 -7.80 16.70 -28.24
C SER A 149 -6.98 15.99 -29.29
#